data_AF-A0A6A3Y7H5-F1
#
_entry.id   AF-A0A6A3Y7H5-F1
#
_cell.length_a   1.000
_cell.length_b   1.000
_cell.length_c   1.000
_cell.angle_alpha   90.00
_cell.angle_beta   90.00
_cell.angle_gamma   90.00
#
_symmetry.space_group_name_H-M   'P 1'
#
loop_
_entity.id
_entity.type
_entity.pdbx_description
1 polymer ?
#
loop_
_entity_poly.entity_id
_entity_poly.type
_entity_poly.pdbx_seq_one_letter_code
_entity_poly.pdbx_strand_id
1 'polypeptide(L)'
;MANAPCVTPTCSKSGSLVCPTCKKLGIPPAMSTFCSQQCFKGYWSSHKALHKMFTQALAEEQARAENASPFDGFEFTGKLRPGEVSDMSEVPEHIQRPDYAETGIPVSEQQASKAIPIYTSEQIAGIREACRLGREVLDIAGKALRPGVTGDDIDKIVHQACMERGCYPSPLNYYHFPKSVCVSVNEVICHGIPDSRPFEDGDIVNLDVTVYKNGYHGDLNDTFLVGNVDEDGVRLVKTAFESLAAAAKLVRPGTMFRELGKHIAAVANAEDFSVVKTYCGHGIGSLFHCSPNVPHYAKNKAVGIMKPGMIFTIEPMINMGTWRDKTWPDDWTAVTQDGMRSAQFEHTFLVTETGYEILTARENEPVMEWDFSKVHRP
;
A
#
# COMPACT_ATOMS: atom_id res chain seq x y z
N MET A 1 -8.03 -14.77 50.28
CA MET A 1 -9.27 -14.35 49.60
C MET A 1 -9.92 -13.29 50.47
N ALA A 2 -10.08 -12.07 49.97
CA ALA A 2 -10.71 -11.01 50.74
C ALA A 2 -12.19 -11.36 50.97
N ASN A 3 -12.69 -11.19 52.20
CA ASN A 3 -14.10 -11.30 52.50
C ASN A 3 -14.86 -10.18 51.76
N ALA A 4 -15.78 -10.54 50.87
CA ALA A 4 -16.64 -9.57 50.19
C ALA A 4 -18.06 -9.59 50.80
N PRO A 5 -18.83 -8.49 50.70
CA PRO A 5 -20.21 -8.45 51.18
C PRO A 5 -21.06 -9.55 50.55
N CYS A 6 -21.97 -10.15 51.34
CA CYS A 6 -22.94 -11.10 50.81
C CYS A 6 -23.92 -10.37 49.88
N VAL A 7 -24.11 -10.90 48.67
CA VAL A 7 -24.98 -10.28 47.65
C VAL A 7 -26.47 -10.51 47.87
N THR A 8 -26.84 -11.28 48.89
CA THR A 8 -28.25 -11.48 49.25
C THR A 8 -28.76 -10.19 49.91
N PRO A 9 -29.77 -9.49 49.34
CA PRO A 9 -30.15 -8.14 49.76
C PRO A 9 -30.51 -7.99 51.24
N THR A 10 -31.02 -9.06 51.85
CA THR A 10 -31.40 -9.09 53.28
C THR A 10 -30.25 -9.49 54.22
N CYS A 11 -29.03 -9.64 53.71
CA CYS A 11 -27.87 -10.12 54.46
C CYS A 11 -26.75 -9.07 54.51
N SER A 12 -26.34 -8.68 55.71
CA SER A 12 -25.26 -7.71 55.96
C SER A 12 -23.90 -8.35 56.30
N LYS A 13 -23.80 -9.68 56.21
CA LYS A 13 -22.57 -10.41 56.54
C LYS A 13 -21.62 -10.43 55.35
N SER A 14 -20.32 -10.55 55.61
CA SER A 14 -19.33 -10.84 54.57
C SER A 14 -19.17 -12.36 54.40
N GLY A 15 -18.73 -12.76 53.22
CA GLY A 15 -18.54 -14.16 52.86
C GLY A 15 -17.35 -14.40 51.96
N SER A 16 -17.15 -15.68 51.65
CA SER A 16 -16.13 -16.16 50.73
C SER A 16 -16.65 -17.21 49.74
N LEU A 17 -17.92 -17.61 49.85
CA LEU A 17 -18.52 -18.59 48.95
C LEU A 17 -18.86 -17.91 47.62
N VAL A 18 -18.39 -18.47 46.52
CA VAL A 18 -18.64 -17.95 45.18
C VAL A 18 -19.34 -19.01 44.34
N CYS A 19 -20.34 -18.60 43.56
CA CYS A 19 -21.00 -19.48 42.61
C CYS A 19 -19.99 -19.98 41.56
N PRO A 20 -19.91 -21.30 41.29
CA PRO A 20 -18.99 -21.84 40.28
C PRO A 20 -19.17 -21.22 38.89
N THR A 21 -20.42 -20.92 38.49
CA THR A 21 -20.72 -20.26 37.21
C THR A 21 -20.21 -18.82 37.18
N CYS A 22 -20.38 -18.06 38.27
CA CYS A 22 -19.80 -16.71 38.38
C CYS A 22 -18.28 -16.72 38.24
N LYS A 23 -17.63 -17.71 38.85
CA LYS A 23 -16.18 -17.88 38.72
C LYS A 23 -15.76 -18.18 37.27
N LYS A 24 -16.53 -19.02 36.55
CA LYS A 24 -16.29 -19.31 35.13
C LYS A 24 -16.51 -18.09 34.23
N LEU A 25 -17.53 -17.28 34.51
CA LEU A 25 -17.89 -16.08 33.74
C LEU A 25 -17.09 -14.83 34.15
N GLY A 26 -16.13 -14.94 35.08
CA GLY A 26 -15.33 -13.79 35.54
C GLY A 26 -16.14 -12.73 36.31
N ILE A 27 -17.32 -13.06 36.84
CA ILE A 27 -18.18 -12.09 37.54
C ILE A 27 -17.48 -11.63 38.83
N PRO A 28 -17.33 -10.32 39.07
CA PRO A 28 -16.61 -9.81 40.24
C PRO A 28 -17.13 -10.37 41.56
N PRO A 29 -16.26 -10.62 42.56
CA PRO A 29 -16.69 -11.11 43.88
C PRO A 29 -17.73 -10.21 44.55
N ALA A 30 -17.70 -8.90 44.32
CA ALA A 30 -18.69 -7.95 44.82
C ALA A 30 -20.13 -8.25 44.36
N MET A 31 -20.28 -8.98 43.25
CA MET A 31 -21.58 -9.34 42.65
C MET A 31 -21.89 -10.84 42.74
N SER A 32 -20.99 -11.64 43.33
CA SER A 32 -21.10 -13.11 43.32
C SER A 32 -20.72 -13.80 44.62
N THR A 33 -20.47 -13.05 45.71
CA THR A 33 -20.09 -13.60 47.01
C THR A 33 -21.27 -13.82 47.94
N PHE A 34 -21.27 -14.97 48.63
CA PHE A 34 -22.27 -15.36 49.61
C PHE A 34 -21.61 -15.70 50.95
N CYS A 35 -22.28 -15.36 52.06
CA CYS A 35 -21.80 -15.72 53.40
C CYS A 35 -22.16 -17.16 53.82
N SER A 36 -23.13 -17.79 53.15
CA SER A 36 -23.61 -19.15 53.46
C SER A 36 -24.37 -19.78 52.29
N GLN A 37 -24.52 -21.11 52.33
CA GLN A 37 -25.32 -21.86 51.36
C GLN A 37 -26.81 -21.48 51.41
N GLN A 38 -27.32 -21.07 52.58
CA GLN A 38 -28.71 -20.63 52.75
C GLN A 38 -28.99 -19.32 52.00
N CYS A 39 -28.08 -18.34 52.11
CA CYS A 39 -28.15 -17.09 51.37
C CYS A 39 -28.08 -17.35 49.85
N PHE A 40 -27.18 -18.23 49.41
CA PHE A 40 -27.09 -18.63 48.01
C PHE A 40 -28.41 -19.22 47.47
N LYS A 41 -28.99 -20.20 48.17
CA LYS A 41 -30.25 -20.84 47.77
C LYS A 41 -31.42 -19.86 47.77
N GLY A 42 -31.52 -19.00 48.79
CA GLY A 42 -32.61 -18.03 48.92
C GLY A 42 -32.61 -16.93 47.86
N TYR A 43 -31.44 -16.58 47.32
CA TYR A 43 -31.29 -15.55 46.29
C TYR A 43 -31.09 -16.11 44.87
N TRP A 44 -31.11 -17.43 44.69
CA TRP A 44 -30.76 -18.08 43.43
C TRP A 44 -31.60 -17.62 42.22
N SER A 45 -32.90 -17.44 42.40
CA SER A 45 -33.83 -17.04 41.33
C SER A 45 -33.46 -15.72 40.67
N SER A 46 -32.99 -14.76 41.47
CA SER A 46 -32.50 -13.45 41.00
C SER A 46 -31.03 -13.51 40.60
N HIS A 47 -30.20 -14.23 41.36
CA HIS A 47 -28.77 -14.35 41.09
C HIS A 47 -28.46 -14.96 39.72
N LYS A 48 -29.21 -15.98 39.29
CA LYS A 48 -29.00 -16.62 37.97
C LYS A 48 -29.22 -15.67 36.78
N ALA A 49 -29.95 -14.55 36.96
CA ALA A 49 -30.11 -13.53 35.91
C ALA A 49 -28.77 -12.86 35.56
N LEU A 50 -27.87 -12.70 36.55
CA LEU A 50 -26.51 -12.19 36.33
C LEU A 50 -25.72 -13.11 35.39
N HIS A 51 -25.93 -14.43 35.45
CA HIS A 51 -25.23 -15.36 34.56
C HIS A 51 -25.65 -15.12 33.10
N LYS A 52 -26.94 -14.93 32.85
CA LYS A 52 -27.45 -14.63 31.50
C LYS A 52 -26.88 -13.33 30.97
N MET A 53 -26.86 -12.27 31.78
CA MET A 53 -26.32 -10.96 31.37
C MET A 53 -24.83 -11.03 31.01
N PHE A 54 -24.00 -11.65 31.87
CA PHE A 54 -22.56 -11.76 31.58
C PHE A 54 -22.27 -12.72 30.43
N THR A 55 -23.03 -13.82 30.30
CA THR A 55 -22.89 -14.72 29.15
C THR A 55 -23.20 -14.00 27.84
N GLN A 56 -24.27 -13.19 27.83
CA GLN A 56 -24.62 -12.38 26.66
C GLN A 56 -23.56 -11.31 26.38
N ALA A 57 -23.09 -10.58 27.39
CA ALA A 57 -22.06 -9.56 27.22
C ALA A 57 -20.74 -10.16 26.70
N LEU A 58 -20.31 -11.31 27.22
CA LEU A 58 -19.13 -12.03 26.73
C LEU A 58 -19.31 -12.53 25.30
N ALA A 59 -20.50 -13.03 24.95
CA ALA A 59 -20.81 -13.45 23.58
C ALA A 59 -20.83 -12.25 22.60
N GLU A 60 -21.36 -11.10 23.03
CA GLU A 60 -21.34 -9.85 22.25
C GLU A 60 -19.92 -9.29 22.10
N GLU A 61 -19.11 -9.32 23.17
CA GLU A 61 -17.70 -8.91 23.14
C GLU A 61 -16.87 -9.83 22.23
N GLN A 62 -17.08 -11.14 22.34
CA GLN A 62 -16.43 -12.11 21.48
C GLN A 62 -16.85 -11.96 20.02
N ALA A 63 -18.15 -11.78 19.74
CA ALA A 63 -18.63 -11.51 18.38
C ALA A 63 -18.10 -10.17 17.83
N ARG A 64 -17.92 -9.15 18.68
CA ARG A 64 -17.25 -7.90 18.27
C ARG A 64 -15.78 -8.13 17.96
N ALA A 65 -15.07 -8.90 18.78
CA ALA A 65 -13.66 -9.20 18.55
C ALA A 65 -13.45 -10.04 17.29
N GLU A 66 -14.34 -11.01 17.01
CA GLU A 66 -14.30 -11.85 15.82
C GLU A 66 -14.61 -11.08 14.53
N ASN A 67 -15.33 -9.95 14.62
CA ASN A 67 -15.68 -9.08 13.49
C ASN A 67 -15.01 -7.70 13.56
N ALA A 68 -14.00 -7.52 14.42
CA ALA A 68 -13.35 -6.23 14.60
C ALA A 68 -12.58 -5.90 13.33
N SER A 69 -12.90 -4.75 12.72
CA SER A 69 -12.11 -4.24 11.61
C SER A 69 -10.77 -3.75 12.15
N PRO A 70 -9.64 -3.96 11.44
CA PRO A 70 -8.37 -3.31 11.81
C PRO A 70 -8.51 -1.77 11.82
N PHE A 71 -9.54 -1.23 11.17
CA PHE A 71 -9.86 0.19 11.11
C PHE A 71 -10.76 0.69 12.25
N ASP A 72 -11.21 -0.17 13.17
CA ASP A 72 -12.07 0.23 14.28
C ASP A 72 -11.39 1.27 15.18
N GLY A 73 -11.97 2.47 15.26
CA GLY A 73 -11.40 3.60 16.01
C GLY A 73 -10.24 4.31 15.30
N PHE A 74 -9.92 3.94 14.06
CA PHE A 74 -8.89 4.63 13.27
C PHE A 74 -9.40 5.99 12.78
N GLU A 75 -8.62 7.04 13.07
CA GLU A 75 -8.89 8.39 12.60
C GLU A 75 -8.32 8.56 11.17
N PHE A 76 -9.21 8.48 10.18
CA PHE A 76 -8.87 8.75 8.78
C PHE A 76 -8.52 10.23 8.56
N THR A 77 -7.52 10.49 7.70
CA THR A 77 -7.05 11.85 7.41
C THR A 77 -7.93 12.58 6.39
N GLY A 78 -8.55 11.84 5.47
CA GLY A 78 -9.42 12.36 4.42
C GLY A 78 -10.78 11.68 4.32
N LYS A 79 -11.38 11.73 3.13
CA LYS A 79 -12.73 11.21 2.86
C LYS A 79 -12.74 9.73 2.53
N LEU A 80 -11.63 9.18 2.03
CA LEU A 80 -11.53 7.78 1.65
C LEU A 80 -11.70 6.85 2.85
N ARG A 81 -12.30 5.69 2.58
CA ARG A 81 -12.47 4.58 3.51
C ARG A 81 -12.13 3.29 2.77
N PRO A 82 -11.57 2.29 3.44
CA PRO A 82 -11.37 0.97 2.84
C PRO A 82 -12.73 0.34 2.52
N GLY A 83 -12.83 -0.26 1.34
CA GLY A 83 -13.88 -1.19 0.96
C GLY A 83 -13.56 -2.62 1.42
N GLU A 84 -14.44 -3.55 1.05
CA GLU A 84 -14.15 -4.98 1.14
C GLU A 84 -13.07 -5.36 0.13
N VAL A 85 -12.09 -6.15 0.56
CA VAL A 85 -10.98 -6.67 -0.26
C VAL A 85 -11.30 -8.11 -0.63
N SER A 86 -11.41 -8.43 -1.92
CA SER A 86 -11.62 -9.83 -2.34
C SER A 86 -10.40 -10.72 -2.10
N ASP A 87 -10.63 -12.04 -2.11
CA ASP A 87 -9.58 -13.04 -1.94
C ASP A 87 -8.42 -12.86 -2.94
N MET A 88 -7.24 -13.31 -2.52
CA MET A 88 -6.02 -13.28 -3.32
C MET A 88 -6.19 -14.15 -4.58
N SER A 89 -5.85 -13.59 -5.75
CA SER A 89 -5.96 -14.30 -7.03
C SER A 89 -4.90 -15.40 -7.18
N GLU A 90 -5.29 -16.56 -7.71
CA GLU A 90 -4.40 -17.70 -7.92
C GLU A 90 -3.51 -17.52 -9.16
N VAL A 91 -2.21 -17.79 -9.00
CA VAL A 91 -1.27 -17.84 -10.13
C VAL A 91 -1.10 -19.28 -10.60
N PRO A 92 -1.21 -19.59 -11.92
CA PRO A 92 -0.97 -20.93 -12.46
C PRO A 92 0.46 -21.44 -12.22
N GLU A 93 0.65 -22.75 -12.06
CA GLU A 93 1.96 -23.35 -11.74
C GLU A 93 3.06 -23.05 -12.77
N HIS A 94 2.70 -22.93 -14.05
CA HIS A 94 3.66 -22.70 -15.14
C HIS A 94 4.27 -21.29 -15.17
N ILE A 95 3.70 -20.33 -14.42
CA ILE A 95 4.25 -18.98 -14.29
C ILE A 95 5.46 -19.01 -13.35
N GLN A 96 6.60 -18.50 -13.80
CA GLN A 96 7.77 -18.37 -12.94
C GLN A 96 7.49 -17.39 -11.79
N ARG A 97 7.86 -17.77 -10.57
CA ARG A 97 7.62 -17.01 -9.35
C ARG A 97 8.92 -16.42 -8.77
N PRO A 98 8.87 -15.21 -8.18
CA PRO A 98 9.94 -14.73 -7.31
C PRO A 98 10.00 -15.54 -6.00
N ASP A 99 11.07 -15.38 -5.23
CA ASP A 99 11.33 -16.16 -4.01
C ASP A 99 10.32 -15.92 -2.87
N TYR A 100 9.68 -14.76 -2.86
CA TYR A 100 8.65 -14.39 -1.88
C TYR A 100 7.24 -14.85 -2.25
N ALA A 101 6.99 -15.36 -3.46
CA ALA A 101 5.62 -15.62 -3.92
C ALA A 101 4.82 -16.56 -3.00
N GLU A 102 5.48 -17.52 -2.36
CA GLU A 102 4.84 -18.47 -1.43
C GLU A 102 4.83 -17.94 0.01
N THR A 103 5.97 -17.46 0.49
CA THR A 103 6.17 -17.14 1.92
C THR A 103 5.85 -15.70 2.28
N GLY A 104 5.75 -14.83 1.28
CA GLY A 104 5.72 -13.39 1.39
C GLY A 104 7.02 -12.72 1.80
N ILE A 105 8.12 -13.47 1.95
CA ILE A 105 9.39 -12.93 2.46
C ILE A 105 10.44 -12.89 1.34
N PRO A 106 10.92 -11.70 0.91
CA PRO A 106 11.93 -11.58 -0.14
C PRO A 106 13.33 -11.84 0.41
N VAL A 107 13.65 -13.11 0.62
CA VAL A 107 14.92 -13.55 1.25
C VAL A 107 16.15 -13.06 0.47
N SER A 108 16.09 -13.09 -0.86
CA SER A 108 17.16 -12.62 -1.74
C SER A 108 17.45 -11.13 -1.57
N GLU A 109 16.43 -10.30 -1.33
CA GLU A 109 16.59 -8.87 -1.03
C GLU A 109 17.21 -8.64 0.35
N GLN A 110 16.75 -9.38 1.35
CA GLN A 110 17.29 -9.28 2.72
C GLN A 110 18.76 -9.67 2.81
N GLN A 111 19.22 -10.54 1.91
CA GLN A 111 20.60 -10.99 1.81
C GLN A 111 21.43 -10.19 0.79
N ALA A 112 20.81 -9.26 0.07
CA ALA A 112 21.46 -8.53 -1.01
C ALA A 112 22.61 -7.64 -0.52
N SER A 113 23.63 -7.53 -1.37
CA SER A 113 24.70 -6.54 -1.16
C SER A 113 24.16 -5.12 -1.32
N LYS A 114 24.74 -4.18 -0.58
CA LYS A 114 24.45 -2.73 -0.77
C LYS A 114 25.09 -2.14 -2.02
N ALA A 115 25.89 -2.90 -2.76
CA ALA A 115 26.46 -2.47 -4.03
C ALA A 115 25.36 -2.27 -5.08
N ILE A 116 25.44 -1.18 -5.83
CA ILE A 116 24.51 -0.91 -6.94
C ILE A 116 24.85 -1.86 -8.10
N PRO A 117 23.91 -2.71 -8.57
CA PRO A 117 24.17 -3.62 -9.69
C PRO A 117 24.53 -2.87 -10.98
N ILE A 118 25.43 -3.47 -11.74
CA ILE A 118 25.70 -3.10 -13.15
C ILE A 118 25.37 -4.34 -13.97
N TYR A 119 24.29 -4.27 -14.73
CA TYR A 119 23.76 -5.40 -15.47
C TYR A 119 24.53 -5.63 -16.77
N THR A 120 24.70 -6.90 -17.15
CA THR A 120 25.25 -7.27 -18.47
C THR A 120 24.21 -7.03 -19.56
N SER A 121 24.64 -6.99 -20.83
CA SER A 121 23.72 -6.80 -21.96
C SER A 121 22.59 -7.83 -22.03
N GLU A 122 22.86 -9.08 -21.62
CA GLU A 122 21.86 -10.15 -21.54
C GLU A 122 20.83 -9.89 -20.44
N GLN A 123 21.29 -9.51 -19.24
CA GLN A 123 20.40 -9.17 -18.13
C GLN A 123 19.55 -7.93 -18.46
N ILE A 124 20.15 -6.92 -19.10
CA ILE A 124 19.45 -5.72 -19.56
C ILE A 124 18.35 -6.09 -20.57
N ALA A 125 18.58 -7.04 -21.47
CA ALA A 125 17.55 -7.49 -22.40
C ALA A 125 16.36 -8.15 -21.67
N GLY A 126 16.62 -8.95 -20.64
CA GLY A 126 15.56 -9.52 -19.79
C GLY A 126 14.77 -8.48 -19.01
N ILE A 127 15.45 -7.49 -18.42
CA ILE A 127 14.80 -6.40 -17.68
C ILE A 127 13.98 -5.51 -18.64
N ARG A 128 14.50 -5.22 -19.84
CA ARG A 128 13.77 -4.49 -20.87
C ARG A 128 12.47 -5.21 -21.27
N GLU A 129 12.52 -6.53 -21.39
CA GLU A 129 11.31 -7.31 -21.68
C GLU A 129 10.30 -7.24 -20.52
N ALA A 130 10.73 -7.39 -19.27
CA ALA A 130 9.85 -7.22 -18.11
C ALA A 130 9.21 -5.81 -18.08
N CYS A 131 10.00 -4.76 -18.32
CA CYS A 131 9.53 -3.38 -18.37
C CYS A 131 8.50 -3.14 -19.49
N ARG A 132 8.75 -3.69 -20.69
CA ARG A 132 7.83 -3.62 -21.83
C ARG A 132 6.49 -4.29 -21.50
N LEU A 133 6.53 -5.48 -20.88
CA LEU A 133 5.32 -6.19 -20.43
C LEU A 133 4.58 -5.41 -19.34
N GLY A 134 5.29 -4.82 -18.38
CA GLY A 134 4.70 -3.96 -17.35
C GLY A 134 3.97 -2.77 -17.97
N ARG A 135 4.56 -2.10 -18.96
CA ARG A 135 3.91 -1.03 -19.72
C ARG A 135 2.62 -1.50 -20.40
N GLU A 136 2.64 -2.64 -21.07
CA GLU A 136 1.41 -3.17 -21.68
C GLU A 136 0.31 -3.45 -20.65
N VAL A 137 0.66 -3.99 -19.48
CA VAL A 137 -0.29 -4.26 -18.39
C VAL A 137 -0.87 -2.97 -17.84
N LEU A 138 -0.04 -1.95 -17.57
CA LEU A 138 -0.50 -0.63 -17.12
C LEU A 138 -1.42 0.03 -18.16
N ASP A 139 -1.07 -0.04 -19.44
CA ASP A 139 -1.90 0.54 -20.50
C ASP A 139 -3.26 -0.19 -20.61
N ILE A 140 -3.33 -1.51 -20.37
CA ILE A 140 -4.61 -2.25 -20.30
C ILE A 140 -5.44 -1.80 -19.09
N ALA A 141 -4.80 -1.69 -17.92
CA ALA A 141 -5.48 -1.30 -16.68
C ALA A 141 -6.01 0.14 -16.76
N GLY A 142 -5.21 1.07 -17.28
CA GLY A 142 -5.58 2.47 -17.45
C GLY A 142 -6.81 2.66 -18.34
N LYS A 143 -6.97 1.85 -19.39
CA LYS A 143 -8.16 1.88 -20.29
C LYS A 143 -9.45 1.47 -19.59
N ALA A 144 -9.36 0.71 -18.51
CA ALA A 144 -10.53 0.27 -17.76
C ALA A 144 -11.06 1.33 -16.80
N LEU A 145 -10.23 2.33 -16.42
CA LEU A 145 -10.60 3.36 -15.46
C LEU A 145 -11.75 4.25 -15.96
N ARG A 146 -12.83 4.25 -15.18
CA ARG A 146 -14.03 5.09 -15.37
C ARG A 146 -14.84 5.09 -14.08
N PRO A 147 -15.74 6.08 -13.86
CA PRO A 147 -16.62 6.06 -12.70
C PRO A 147 -17.38 4.73 -12.56
N GLY A 148 -17.45 4.21 -11.34
CA GLY A 148 -18.15 2.97 -11.00
C GLY A 148 -17.32 1.69 -11.09
N VAL A 149 -16.14 1.70 -11.73
CA VAL A 149 -15.18 0.58 -11.67
C VAL A 149 -14.50 0.58 -10.29
N THR A 150 -14.20 -0.60 -9.74
CA THR A 150 -13.56 -0.73 -8.42
C THR A 150 -12.06 -0.98 -8.53
N GLY A 151 -11.32 -0.77 -7.44
CA GLY A 151 -9.92 -1.20 -7.35
C GLY A 151 -9.78 -2.70 -7.60
N ASP A 152 -10.69 -3.50 -7.03
CA ASP A 152 -10.75 -4.95 -7.22
C ASP A 152 -10.98 -5.37 -8.70
N ASP A 153 -11.74 -4.60 -9.47
CA ASP A 153 -11.89 -4.85 -10.91
C ASP A 153 -10.58 -4.59 -11.65
N ILE A 154 -9.86 -3.53 -11.29
CA ILE A 154 -8.55 -3.21 -11.87
C ILE A 154 -7.51 -4.29 -11.51
N ASP A 155 -7.49 -4.76 -10.26
CA ASP A 155 -6.61 -5.85 -9.83
C ASP A 155 -6.81 -7.11 -10.67
N LYS A 156 -8.07 -7.53 -10.89
CA LYS A 156 -8.40 -8.68 -11.73
C LYS A 156 -7.91 -8.51 -13.18
N ILE A 157 -8.06 -7.30 -13.73
CA ILE A 157 -7.59 -6.97 -15.08
C ILE A 157 -6.06 -7.06 -15.15
N VAL A 158 -5.35 -6.46 -14.19
CA VAL A 158 -3.89 -6.52 -14.11
C VAL A 158 -3.40 -7.96 -13.94
N HIS A 159 -4.00 -8.70 -13.02
CA HIS A 159 -3.66 -10.10 -12.75
C HIS A 159 -3.80 -10.94 -14.02
N GLN A 160 -4.96 -10.86 -14.69
CA GLN A 160 -5.21 -11.61 -15.91
C GLN A 160 -4.26 -11.20 -17.05
N ALA A 161 -3.99 -9.90 -17.21
CA ALA A 161 -3.05 -9.40 -18.21
C ALA A 161 -1.62 -9.90 -17.99
N CYS A 162 -1.20 -10.05 -16.72
CA CYS A 162 0.07 -10.68 -16.35
C CYS A 162 0.10 -12.18 -16.73
N MET A 163 -0.98 -12.91 -16.44
CA MET A 163 -1.06 -14.34 -16.76
C MET A 163 -0.96 -14.59 -18.26
N GLU A 164 -1.66 -13.80 -19.08
CA GLU A 164 -1.62 -13.88 -20.54
C GLU A 164 -0.22 -13.61 -21.13
N ARG A 165 0.58 -12.82 -20.42
CA ARG A 165 1.98 -12.50 -20.76
C ARG A 165 2.99 -13.48 -20.17
N GLY A 166 2.51 -14.45 -19.39
CA GLY A 166 3.34 -15.41 -18.70
C GLY A 166 4.27 -14.76 -17.68
N CYS A 167 3.85 -13.69 -17.00
CA CYS A 167 4.60 -13.01 -15.95
C CYS A 167 3.83 -13.04 -14.62
N TYR A 168 4.56 -12.97 -13.51
CA TYR A 168 4.01 -12.90 -12.16
C TYR A 168 3.80 -11.42 -11.77
N PRO A 169 2.65 -11.02 -11.20
CA PRO A 169 2.48 -9.67 -10.67
C PRO A 169 3.30 -9.51 -9.38
N SER A 170 4.42 -8.78 -9.43
CA SER A 170 5.39 -8.71 -8.33
C SER A 170 4.82 -8.27 -6.98
N PRO A 171 3.82 -7.37 -6.89
CA PRO A 171 3.24 -7.01 -5.60
C PRO A 171 2.57 -8.19 -4.89
N LEU A 172 2.08 -9.19 -5.64
CA LEU A 172 1.29 -10.27 -5.06
C LEU A 172 2.11 -11.06 -4.03
N ASN A 173 1.63 -11.06 -2.79
CA ASN A 173 2.26 -11.63 -1.60
C ASN A 173 3.60 -10.99 -1.20
N TYR A 174 4.11 -9.95 -1.86
CA TYR A 174 5.34 -9.27 -1.41
C TYR A 174 5.14 -8.64 -0.02
N TYR A 175 5.86 -9.11 1.01
CA TYR A 175 5.59 -8.81 2.43
C TYR A 175 4.11 -9.02 2.81
N HIS A 176 3.46 -10.01 2.20
CA HIS A 176 2.03 -10.32 2.37
C HIS A 176 1.07 -9.25 1.80
N PHE A 177 1.51 -8.39 0.88
CA PHE A 177 0.58 -7.54 0.13
C PHE A 177 -0.45 -8.41 -0.63
N PRO A 178 -1.76 -8.13 -0.50
CA PRO A 178 -2.79 -9.11 -0.88
C PRO A 178 -3.17 -9.10 -2.36
N LYS A 179 -2.64 -8.17 -3.16
CA LYS A 179 -3.12 -7.88 -4.53
C LYS A 179 -1.98 -7.81 -5.55
N SER A 180 -2.35 -7.76 -6.82
CA SER A 180 -1.45 -7.83 -7.98
C SER A 180 -0.96 -6.46 -8.46
N VAL A 181 -1.55 -5.38 -7.93
CA VAL A 181 -1.33 -3.98 -8.31
C VAL A 181 -1.61 -3.10 -7.09
N CYS A 182 -0.98 -1.92 -6.99
CA CYS A 182 -1.42 -0.90 -6.05
C CYS A 182 -2.38 0.09 -6.73
N VAL A 183 -3.46 0.48 -6.04
CA VAL A 183 -4.45 1.45 -6.52
C VAL A 183 -4.53 2.59 -5.51
N SER A 184 -3.91 3.73 -5.83
CA SER A 184 -3.81 4.86 -4.90
C SER A 184 -4.72 6.00 -5.36
N VAL A 185 -5.84 6.16 -4.67
CA VAL A 185 -6.86 7.17 -5.00
C VAL A 185 -6.66 8.42 -4.14
N ASN A 186 -6.79 9.61 -4.75
CA ASN A 186 -6.86 10.90 -4.06
C ASN A 186 -5.77 11.12 -2.99
N GLU A 187 -6.11 11.08 -1.68
CA GLU A 187 -5.16 11.29 -0.58
C GLU A 187 -4.21 10.12 -0.32
N VAL A 188 -4.41 8.98 -0.98
CA VAL A 188 -3.46 7.85 -0.94
C VAL A 188 -2.23 8.22 -1.76
N ILE A 189 -1.08 8.22 -1.09
CA ILE A 189 0.24 8.52 -1.65
C ILE A 189 0.73 7.37 -2.50
N CYS A 190 0.73 6.15 -1.94
CA CYS A 190 1.17 4.93 -2.60
C CYS A 190 0.61 3.70 -1.84
N HIS A 191 0.79 2.53 -2.46
CA HIS A 191 0.47 1.21 -1.87
C HIS A 191 -0.99 1.03 -1.41
N GLY A 192 -1.94 1.78 -2.00
CA GLY A 192 -3.35 1.53 -1.76
C GLY A 192 -3.73 0.12 -2.18
N ILE A 193 -4.37 -0.63 -1.28
CA ILE A 193 -4.83 -2.00 -1.55
C ILE A 193 -6.11 -1.91 -2.41
N PRO A 194 -6.15 -2.54 -3.60
CA PRO A 194 -7.37 -2.70 -4.37
C PRO A 194 -8.53 -3.28 -3.54
N ASP A 195 -9.67 -2.58 -3.56
CA ASP A 195 -10.87 -2.96 -2.82
C ASP A 195 -12.14 -2.69 -3.65
N SER A 196 -13.29 -2.94 -3.03
CA SER A 196 -14.62 -2.76 -3.63
C SER A 196 -15.12 -1.32 -3.71
N ARG A 197 -14.32 -0.30 -3.34
CA ARG A 197 -14.72 1.10 -3.52
C ARG A 197 -14.82 1.42 -5.01
N PRO A 198 -15.98 1.88 -5.52
CA PRO A 198 -16.07 2.39 -6.88
C PRO A 198 -15.34 3.72 -7.02
N PHE A 199 -14.60 3.91 -8.11
CA PHE A 199 -14.06 5.22 -8.47
C PHE A 199 -15.18 6.21 -8.77
N GLU A 200 -14.99 7.45 -8.33
CA GLU A 200 -15.96 8.54 -8.49
C GLU A 200 -15.54 9.52 -9.60
N ASP A 201 -16.50 10.21 -10.19
CA ASP A 201 -16.22 11.34 -11.10
C ASP A 201 -15.46 12.43 -10.33
N GLY A 202 -14.27 12.79 -10.81
CA GLY A 202 -13.38 13.74 -10.16
C GLY A 202 -12.25 13.12 -9.33
N ASP A 203 -12.21 11.79 -9.17
CA ASP A 203 -11.08 11.10 -8.54
C ASP A 203 -9.82 11.23 -9.40
N ILE A 204 -8.65 11.31 -8.75
CA ILE A 204 -7.38 10.93 -9.39
C ILE A 204 -6.94 9.57 -8.85
N VAL A 205 -6.46 8.69 -9.73
CA VAL A 205 -6.12 7.31 -9.39
C VAL A 205 -4.76 6.97 -9.97
N ASN A 206 -3.80 6.65 -9.11
CA ASN A 206 -2.54 6.06 -9.52
C ASN A 206 -2.68 4.53 -9.57
N LEU A 207 -2.16 3.92 -10.65
CA LEU A 207 -2.02 2.49 -10.80
C LEU A 207 -0.55 2.13 -10.88
N ASP A 208 -0.10 1.31 -9.94
CA ASP A 208 1.30 0.90 -9.83
C ASP A 208 1.49 -0.57 -10.17
N VAL A 209 2.20 -0.81 -11.28
CA VAL A 209 2.32 -2.11 -11.93
C VAL A 209 3.76 -2.55 -11.93
N THR A 210 4.04 -3.64 -11.21
CA THR A 210 5.31 -4.34 -11.33
C THR A 210 5.09 -5.76 -11.82
N VAL A 211 5.82 -6.18 -12.86
CA VAL A 211 5.76 -7.56 -13.36
C VAL A 211 7.10 -8.27 -13.20
N TYR A 212 7.06 -9.58 -12.97
CA TYR A 212 8.23 -10.46 -12.90
C TYR A 212 8.22 -11.45 -14.06
N LYS A 213 9.24 -11.38 -14.91
CA LYS A 213 9.41 -12.22 -16.09
C LYS A 213 10.84 -12.74 -16.17
N ASN A 214 10.99 -14.06 -16.31
CA ASN A 214 12.27 -14.71 -16.61
C ASN A 214 13.42 -14.30 -15.66
N GLY A 215 13.14 -14.08 -14.38
CA GLY A 215 14.15 -13.67 -13.41
C GLY A 215 14.24 -12.16 -13.14
N TYR A 216 13.45 -11.33 -13.82
CA TYR A 216 13.56 -9.87 -13.73
C TYR A 216 12.23 -9.17 -13.46
N HIS A 217 12.28 -8.11 -12.67
CA HIS A 217 11.19 -7.18 -12.42
C HIS A 217 11.25 -5.98 -13.39
N GLY A 218 10.08 -5.44 -13.73
CA GLY A 218 9.94 -4.16 -14.42
C GLY A 218 8.78 -3.37 -13.82
N ASP A 219 9.03 -2.09 -13.53
CA ASP A 219 8.18 -1.28 -12.65
C ASP A 219 7.87 0.10 -13.21
N LEU A 220 6.61 0.50 -13.05
CA LEU A 220 6.07 1.78 -13.51
C LEU A 220 4.68 2.04 -12.93
N ASN A 221 4.36 3.32 -12.81
CA ASN A 221 3.05 3.78 -12.44
C ASN A 221 2.69 5.10 -13.14
N ASP A 222 1.40 5.29 -13.39
CA ASP A 222 0.83 6.52 -13.94
C ASP A 222 -0.35 6.95 -13.05
N THR A 223 -0.54 8.26 -12.85
CA THR A 223 -1.78 8.82 -12.26
C THR A 223 -2.76 9.23 -13.36
N PHE A 224 -4.00 8.74 -13.26
CA PHE A 224 -5.11 8.93 -14.19
C PHE A 224 -6.20 9.83 -13.58
N LEU A 225 -6.91 10.62 -14.41
CA LEU A 225 -8.07 11.46 -14.06
C LEU A 225 -9.42 10.74 -14.29
N VAL A 226 -10.12 10.31 -13.26
CA VAL A 226 -11.40 9.61 -13.44
C VAL A 226 -12.51 10.62 -13.74
N GLY A 227 -12.95 10.68 -14.99
CA GLY A 227 -14.03 11.59 -15.41
C GLY A 227 -13.63 13.06 -15.41
N ASN A 228 -14.40 13.93 -14.78
CA ASN A 228 -14.20 15.38 -14.77
C ASN A 228 -13.42 15.85 -13.53
N VAL A 229 -12.10 15.71 -13.56
CA VAL A 229 -11.23 16.22 -12.48
C VAL A 229 -11.11 17.74 -12.52
N ASP A 230 -11.12 18.36 -11.35
CA ASP A 230 -10.96 19.81 -11.18
C ASP A 230 -9.55 20.31 -11.56
N GLU A 231 -9.41 21.64 -11.72
CA GLU A 231 -8.15 22.26 -12.15
C GLU A 231 -6.98 21.96 -11.23
N ASP A 232 -7.22 21.89 -9.91
CA ASP A 232 -6.18 21.59 -8.92
C ASP A 232 -5.68 20.14 -9.03
N GLY A 233 -6.56 19.18 -9.29
CA GLY A 233 -6.19 17.79 -9.52
C GLY A 233 -5.39 17.63 -10.81
N VAL A 234 -5.84 18.28 -11.89
CA VAL A 234 -5.09 18.30 -13.16
C VAL A 234 -3.71 18.92 -12.98
N ARG A 235 -3.63 20.05 -12.26
CA ARG A 235 -2.37 20.73 -11.95
C ARG A 235 -1.44 19.81 -11.16
N LEU A 236 -1.93 19.15 -10.11
CA LEU A 236 -1.16 18.19 -9.32
C LEU A 236 -0.57 17.06 -10.16
N VAL A 237 -1.41 16.39 -10.96
CA VAL A 237 -0.98 15.27 -11.82
C VAL A 237 0.05 15.73 -12.84
N LYS A 238 -0.17 16.87 -13.49
CA LYS A 238 0.80 17.47 -14.42
C LYS A 238 2.14 17.76 -13.72
N THR A 239 2.12 18.35 -12.53
CA THR A 239 3.34 18.69 -11.79
C THR A 239 4.10 17.43 -11.33
N ALA A 240 3.40 16.35 -10.97
CA ALA A 240 4.03 15.07 -10.66
C ALA A 240 4.78 14.51 -11.87
N PHE A 241 4.14 14.50 -13.05
CA PHE A 241 4.78 14.11 -14.30
C PHE A 241 6.00 15.00 -14.63
N GLU A 242 5.86 16.32 -14.54
CA GLU A 242 6.94 17.27 -14.83
C GLU A 242 8.11 17.13 -13.84
N SER A 243 7.82 16.72 -12.60
CA SER A 243 8.85 16.44 -11.59
C SER A 243 9.69 15.21 -11.97
N LEU A 244 9.04 14.13 -12.41
CA LEU A 244 9.72 12.95 -12.95
C LEU A 244 10.55 13.32 -14.19
N ALA A 245 9.96 14.07 -15.12
CA ALA A 245 10.62 14.55 -16.33
C ALA A 245 11.86 15.42 -16.04
N ALA A 246 11.80 16.26 -15.00
CA ALA A 246 12.92 17.08 -14.56
C ALA A 246 14.08 16.24 -14.00
N ALA A 247 13.79 15.18 -13.24
CA ALA A 247 14.80 14.27 -12.74
C ALA A 247 15.48 13.47 -13.86
N ALA A 248 14.71 12.91 -14.80
CA ALA A 248 15.28 12.09 -15.86
C ALA A 248 16.30 12.82 -16.74
N LYS A 249 16.12 14.13 -16.97
CA LYS A 249 17.09 14.97 -17.70
C LYS A 249 18.51 14.96 -17.10
N LEU A 250 18.65 14.53 -15.85
CA LEU A 250 19.93 14.43 -15.15
C LEU A 250 20.55 13.04 -15.22
N VAL A 251 19.82 12.02 -15.67
CA VAL A 251 20.28 10.63 -15.68
C VAL A 251 21.34 10.48 -16.77
N ARG A 252 22.59 10.30 -16.32
CA ARG A 252 23.76 10.04 -17.16
C ARG A 252 24.93 9.63 -16.28
N PRO A 253 25.98 8.99 -16.84
CA PRO A 253 27.18 8.68 -16.08
C PRO A 253 27.76 9.91 -15.37
N GLY A 254 28.15 9.74 -14.10
CA GLY A 254 28.74 10.80 -13.28
C GLY A 254 27.76 11.63 -12.46
N THR A 255 26.45 11.57 -12.74
CA THR A 255 25.43 12.21 -11.88
C THR A 255 25.32 11.48 -10.55
N MET A 256 25.25 12.21 -9.42
CA MET A 256 24.98 11.59 -8.12
C MET A 256 23.47 11.39 -7.92
N PHE A 257 23.05 10.25 -7.37
CA PHE A 257 21.62 9.97 -7.13
C PHE A 257 20.93 11.05 -6.28
N ARG A 258 21.65 11.63 -5.32
CA ARG A 258 21.13 12.70 -4.45
C ARG A 258 20.73 13.99 -5.18
N GLU A 259 21.21 14.21 -6.41
CA GLU A 259 20.92 15.43 -7.18
C GLU A 259 19.48 15.46 -7.73
N LEU A 260 18.85 14.29 -7.91
CA LEU A 260 17.53 14.18 -8.51
C LEU A 260 16.47 14.89 -7.66
N GLY A 261 16.46 14.62 -6.36
CA GLY A 261 15.46 15.18 -5.45
C GLY A 261 15.49 16.70 -5.33
N LYS A 262 16.62 17.35 -5.65
CA LYS A 262 16.69 18.82 -5.74
C LYS A 262 15.83 19.36 -6.88
N HIS A 263 15.82 18.68 -8.03
CA HIS A 263 15.13 19.15 -9.23
C HIS A 263 13.65 18.78 -9.20
N ILE A 264 13.31 17.60 -8.67
CA ILE A 264 11.92 17.24 -8.34
C ILE A 264 11.30 18.28 -7.40
N ALA A 265 11.96 18.55 -6.26
CA ALA A 265 11.44 19.52 -5.31
C ALA A 265 11.34 20.94 -5.89
N ALA A 266 12.22 21.33 -6.82
CA ALA A 266 12.12 22.64 -7.46
C ALA A 266 10.85 22.77 -8.33
N VAL A 267 10.47 21.71 -9.05
CA VAL A 267 9.23 21.69 -9.85
C VAL A 267 8.00 21.70 -8.94
N ALA A 268 7.94 20.80 -7.97
CA ALA A 268 6.80 20.70 -7.05
C ALA A 268 6.58 22.00 -6.25
N ASN A 269 7.64 22.55 -5.65
CA ASN A 269 7.54 23.77 -4.83
C ASN A 269 7.18 25.02 -5.65
N ALA A 270 7.44 25.05 -6.95
CA ALA A 270 7.07 26.18 -7.81
C ALA A 270 5.55 26.27 -8.02
N GLU A 271 4.84 25.17 -7.83
CA GLU A 271 3.37 25.06 -7.92
C GLU A 271 2.70 24.96 -6.54
N ASP A 272 3.44 25.31 -5.48
CA ASP A 272 3.03 25.23 -4.06
C ASP A 272 2.69 23.80 -3.57
N PHE A 273 3.25 22.78 -4.21
CA PHE A 273 3.14 21.38 -3.78
C PHE A 273 4.36 20.92 -2.98
N SER A 274 4.22 19.82 -2.26
CA SER A 274 5.29 19.23 -1.46
C SER A 274 5.68 17.82 -1.94
N VAL A 275 6.88 17.37 -1.55
CA VAL A 275 7.43 16.08 -1.96
C VAL A 275 7.51 15.14 -0.77
N VAL A 276 6.91 13.96 -0.89
CA VAL A 276 6.95 12.89 0.11
C VAL A 276 8.40 12.47 0.41
N LYS A 277 8.67 12.08 1.67
CA LYS A 277 10.03 11.78 2.14
C LYS A 277 10.23 10.35 2.66
N THR A 278 9.14 9.63 2.87
CA THR A 278 9.15 8.29 3.48
C THR A 278 9.43 7.20 2.45
N TYR A 279 9.04 7.44 1.19
CA TYR A 279 9.22 6.54 0.06
C TYR A 279 10.20 7.14 -0.97
N CYS A 280 10.87 6.28 -1.74
CA CYS A 280 11.91 6.67 -2.68
C CYS A 280 12.03 5.69 -3.84
N GLY A 281 12.57 6.14 -4.96
CA GLY A 281 12.98 5.24 -6.04
C GLY A 281 14.02 4.23 -5.56
N HIS A 282 14.18 3.14 -6.31
CA HIS A 282 15.02 2.01 -5.92
C HIS A 282 15.76 1.41 -7.11
N GLY A 283 16.84 0.68 -6.84
CA GLY A 283 17.40 -0.25 -7.81
C GLY A 283 16.41 -1.36 -8.10
N ILE A 284 16.35 -1.79 -9.35
CA ILE A 284 15.45 -2.86 -9.80
C ILE A 284 16.13 -3.74 -10.85
N GLY A 285 15.70 -4.99 -10.94
CA GLY A 285 16.07 -5.93 -11.99
C GLY A 285 15.87 -7.34 -11.50
N SER A 286 16.93 -8.05 -11.09
CA SER A 286 16.77 -9.41 -10.53
C SER A 286 16.12 -9.44 -9.15
N LEU A 287 16.09 -8.29 -8.47
CA LEU A 287 15.39 -8.04 -7.20
C LEU A 287 14.30 -7.00 -7.48
N PHE A 288 13.20 -7.05 -6.72
CA PHE A 288 12.14 -6.05 -6.82
C PHE A 288 12.68 -4.71 -6.30
N HIS A 289 13.22 -4.71 -5.08
CA HIS A 289 13.86 -3.54 -4.48
C HIS A 289 15.32 -3.83 -4.10
N CYS A 290 16.26 -3.01 -4.59
CA CYS A 290 17.65 -3.07 -4.19
C CYS A 290 18.34 -1.69 -4.26
N SER A 291 19.65 -1.65 -4.00
CA SER A 291 20.43 -0.41 -4.15
C SER A 291 20.41 0.10 -5.60
N PRO A 292 20.28 1.42 -5.83
CA PRO A 292 20.33 2.50 -4.83
C PRO A 292 18.94 2.93 -4.35
N ASN A 293 18.86 3.47 -3.14
CA ASN A 293 17.71 4.29 -2.75
C ASN A 293 17.84 5.68 -3.39
N VAL A 294 16.75 6.18 -3.98
CA VAL A 294 16.71 7.41 -4.79
C VAL A 294 15.63 8.37 -4.24
N PRO A 295 15.94 9.16 -3.18
CA PRO A 295 14.97 10.05 -2.57
C PRO A 295 14.60 11.23 -3.48
N HIS A 296 13.31 11.57 -3.49
CA HIS A 296 12.74 12.61 -4.35
C HIS A 296 12.82 14.03 -3.78
N TYR A 297 13.25 14.18 -2.51
CA TYR A 297 13.34 15.49 -1.85
C TYR A 297 14.76 16.08 -1.89
N ALA A 298 14.85 17.41 -1.84
CA ALA A 298 16.11 18.14 -1.84
C ALA A 298 16.96 17.90 -0.58
N LYS A 299 18.29 18.01 -0.71
CA LYS A 299 19.26 17.84 0.40
C LYS A 299 19.21 16.47 1.08
N ASN A 300 18.75 15.44 0.37
CA ASN A 300 18.86 14.06 0.82
C ASN A 300 20.34 13.61 0.86
N LYS A 301 20.59 12.45 1.47
CA LYS A 301 21.93 11.88 1.68
C LYS A 301 22.16 10.60 0.86
N ALA A 302 21.46 10.44 -0.26
CA ALA A 302 21.62 9.25 -1.09
C ALA A 302 23.07 9.06 -1.53
N VAL A 303 23.49 7.80 -1.54
CA VAL A 303 24.86 7.39 -1.85
C VAL A 303 24.88 6.80 -3.26
N GLY A 304 25.93 7.12 -4.01
CA GLY A 304 26.18 6.53 -5.32
C GLY A 304 26.29 7.56 -6.44
N ILE A 305 26.96 7.14 -7.50
CA ILE A 305 27.14 7.88 -8.74
C ILE A 305 26.67 6.95 -9.86
N MET A 306 25.86 7.47 -10.77
CA MET A 306 25.33 6.75 -11.91
C MET A 306 26.47 6.29 -12.83
N LYS A 307 26.38 5.05 -13.29
CA LYS A 307 27.31 4.43 -14.26
C LYS A 307 26.50 3.64 -15.29
N PRO A 308 27.03 3.47 -16.52
CA PRO A 308 26.37 2.66 -17.53
C PRO A 308 26.03 1.26 -17.01
N GLY A 309 24.85 0.75 -17.38
CA GLY A 309 24.35 -0.56 -16.96
C GLY A 309 23.63 -0.58 -15.60
N MET A 310 23.61 0.52 -14.86
CA MET A 310 22.74 0.65 -13.67
C MET A 310 21.28 0.81 -14.10
N ILE A 311 20.38 0.11 -13.41
CA ILE A 311 18.93 0.21 -13.62
C ILE A 311 18.25 0.53 -12.29
N PHE A 312 17.37 1.53 -12.29
CA PHE A 312 16.68 2.03 -11.10
C PHE A 312 15.40 2.80 -11.47
N THR A 313 14.52 2.98 -10.50
CA THR A 313 13.27 3.74 -10.65
C THR A 313 13.43 5.20 -10.20
N ILE A 314 12.64 6.08 -10.81
CA ILE A 314 12.38 7.42 -10.29
C ILE A 314 10.86 7.54 -10.23
N GLU A 315 10.31 7.81 -9.05
CA GLU A 315 8.88 7.61 -8.76
C GLU A 315 8.30 8.73 -7.86
N PRO A 316 8.48 10.03 -8.17
CA PRO A 316 8.15 11.12 -7.24
C PRO A 316 6.66 11.16 -6.89
N MET A 317 6.37 11.04 -5.59
CA MET A 317 5.06 11.31 -5.02
C MET A 317 4.96 12.77 -4.58
N ILE A 318 4.04 13.51 -5.20
CA ILE A 318 3.82 14.94 -4.98
C ILE A 318 2.48 15.14 -4.27
N ASN A 319 2.48 15.85 -3.14
CA ASN A 319 1.29 16.12 -2.35
C ASN A 319 0.84 17.56 -2.54
N MET A 320 -0.47 17.76 -2.63
CA MET A 320 -1.09 19.08 -2.71
C MET A 320 -0.88 19.90 -1.43
N GLY A 321 -0.83 19.23 -0.28
CA GLY A 321 -0.61 19.82 1.04
C GLY A 321 0.73 19.44 1.64
N THR A 322 0.71 18.91 2.86
CA THR A 322 1.90 18.48 3.61
C THR A 322 2.57 17.25 2.99
N TRP A 323 3.90 17.17 3.10
CA TRP A 323 4.67 15.98 2.67
C TRP A 323 4.52 14.81 3.63
N ARG A 324 3.99 15.07 4.84
CA ARG A 324 3.87 14.07 5.90
C ARG A 324 2.79 13.05 5.54
N ASP A 325 3.11 11.81 5.84
CA ASP A 325 2.26 10.66 5.61
C ASP A 325 1.81 10.00 6.92
N LYS A 326 0.77 9.17 6.81
CA LYS A 326 0.28 8.26 7.83
C LYS A 326 -0.07 6.94 7.14
N THR A 327 0.34 5.82 7.71
CA THR A 327 -0.04 4.49 7.23
C THR A 327 -1.36 4.05 7.86
N TRP A 328 -2.23 3.45 7.07
CA TRP A 328 -3.45 2.80 7.55
C TRP A 328 -3.15 1.53 8.37
N PRO A 329 -4.12 1.02 9.16
CA PRO A 329 -3.97 -0.23 9.91
C PRO A 329 -3.88 -1.51 9.06
N ASP A 330 -3.98 -1.39 7.72
CA ASP A 330 -3.72 -2.48 6.78
C ASP A 330 -2.21 -2.68 6.52
N ASP A 331 -1.34 -1.92 7.19
CA ASP A 331 0.13 -1.91 7.09
C ASP A 331 0.70 -1.45 5.74
N TRP A 332 -0.14 -1.05 4.79
CA TRP A 332 0.27 -0.72 3.42
C TRP A 332 -0.15 0.67 2.97
N THR A 333 -1.43 1.00 3.08
CA THR A 333 -2.00 2.21 2.45
C THR A 333 -1.41 3.46 3.10
N ALA A 334 -0.55 4.16 2.36
CA ALA A 334 0.07 5.39 2.81
C ALA A 334 -0.79 6.58 2.39
N VAL A 335 -1.24 7.39 3.33
CA VAL A 335 -2.07 8.57 3.04
C VAL A 335 -1.41 9.88 3.48
N THR A 336 -1.76 10.98 2.83
CA THR A 336 -1.37 12.32 3.29
C THR A 336 -1.94 12.59 4.68
N GLN A 337 -1.13 13.22 5.55
CA GLN A 337 -1.54 13.49 6.93
C GLN A 337 -2.69 14.51 7.04
N ASP A 338 -2.84 15.39 6.05
CA ASP A 338 -3.89 16.42 5.99
C ASP A 338 -5.09 16.03 5.10
N GLY A 339 -5.09 14.83 4.51
CA GLY A 339 -6.18 14.33 3.68
C GLY A 339 -6.30 15.02 2.31
N MET A 340 -5.29 15.81 1.90
CA MET A 340 -5.24 16.39 0.56
C MET A 340 -4.69 15.38 -0.46
N ARG A 341 -4.95 15.60 -1.74
CA ARG A 341 -4.56 14.68 -2.82
C ARG A 341 -3.03 14.54 -2.98
N SER A 342 -2.61 13.36 -3.44
CA SER A 342 -1.26 13.03 -3.90
C SER A 342 -1.30 12.50 -5.33
N ALA A 343 -0.22 12.67 -6.09
CA ALA A 343 -0.05 12.10 -7.42
C ALA A 343 1.38 11.58 -7.61
N GLN A 344 1.50 10.51 -8.39
CA GLN A 344 2.77 9.83 -8.65
C GLN A 344 2.87 9.43 -10.13
N PHE A 345 4.09 9.47 -10.64
CA PHE A 345 4.47 8.84 -11.90
C PHE A 345 5.79 8.15 -11.69
N GLU A 346 6.00 7.04 -12.39
CA GLU A 346 7.23 6.27 -12.29
C GLU A 346 7.70 5.71 -13.62
N HIS A 347 9.02 5.69 -13.76
CA HIS A 347 9.67 4.91 -14.79
C HIS A 347 10.89 4.16 -14.25
N THR A 348 11.14 2.99 -14.83
CA THR A 348 12.42 2.27 -14.72
C THR A 348 13.40 2.79 -15.78
N PHE A 349 14.55 3.28 -15.33
CA PHE A 349 15.59 3.86 -16.17
C PHE A 349 16.83 2.97 -16.25
N LEU A 350 17.36 2.80 -17.45
CA LEU A 350 18.71 2.29 -17.69
C LEU A 350 19.67 3.46 -17.91
N VAL A 351 20.76 3.53 -17.14
CA VAL A 351 21.87 4.44 -17.46
C VAL A 351 22.66 3.90 -18.64
N THR A 352 22.80 4.70 -19.69
CA THR A 352 23.59 4.36 -20.89
C THR A 352 24.94 5.10 -20.85
N GLU A 353 25.80 4.87 -21.84
CA GLU A 353 27.13 5.51 -21.93
C GLU A 353 27.07 7.05 -21.96
N THR A 354 25.98 7.63 -22.47
CA THR A 354 25.85 9.08 -22.68
C THR A 354 24.61 9.70 -22.03
N GLY A 355 23.75 8.90 -21.42
CA GLY A 355 22.46 9.35 -20.92
C GLY A 355 21.67 8.23 -20.27
N TYR A 356 20.44 8.05 -20.74
CA TYR A 356 19.53 7.04 -20.24
C TYR A 356 18.63 6.49 -21.33
N GLU A 357 18.01 5.36 -21.03
CA GLU A 357 16.88 4.79 -21.74
C GLU A 357 15.74 4.61 -20.73
N ILE A 358 14.52 4.98 -21.13
CA ILE A 358 13.32 4.73 -20.33
C ILE A 358 12.79 3.35 -20.72
N LEU A 359 13.03 2.34 -19.88
CA LEU A 359 12.68 0.96 -20.22
C LEU A 359 11.16 0.72 -20.21
N THR A 360 10.43 1.51 -19.42
CA THR A 360 8.96 1.45 -19.31
C THR A 360 8.24 2.55 -20.08
N ALA A 361 8.94 3.20 -21.02
CA ALA A 361 8.28 4.13 -21.93
C ALA A 361 7.29 3.40 -22.84
N ARG A 362 6.26 4.13 -23.27
CA ARG A 362 5.43 3.69 -24.39
C ARG A 362 6.28 3.69 -25.66
N GLU A 363 6.08 2.70 -26.53
CA GLU A 363 6.88 2.51 -27.75
C GLU A 363 6.93 3.77 -28.64
N ASN A 364 5.81 4.48 -28.77
CA ASN A 364 5.70 5.69 -29.59
C ASN A 364 5.97 6.98 -28.81
N GLU A 365 6.30 6.88 -27.51
CA GLU A 365 6.49 8.03 -26.62
C GLU A 365 7.71 7.78 -25.70
N PRO A 366 8.92 7.60 -26.29
CA PRO A 366 10.14 7.32 -25.53
C PRO A 366 10.67 8.53 -24.77
N VAL A 367 9.99 9.67 -24.86
CA VAL A 367 10.34 10.93 -24.22
C VAL A 367 9.21 11.36 -23.30
N MET A 368 9.59 11.93 -22.16
CA MET A 368 8.62 12.43 -21.20
C MET A 368 8.13 13.82 -21.60
N GLU A 369 7.04 13.83 -22.36
CA GLU A 369 6.30 15.02 -22.72
C GLU A 369 4.88 14.93 -22.17
N TRP A 370 4.49 15.94 -21.39
CA TRP A 370 3.14 16.00 -20.85
C TRP A 370 2.15 16.28 -21.99
N ASP A 371 1.14 15.44 -22.12
CA ASP A 371 0.01 15.66 -23.01
C ASP A 371 -1.26 15.29 -22.26
N PHE A 372 -2.07 16.31 -21.94
CA PHE A 372 -3.32 16.13 -21.23
C PHE A 372 -4.27 15.15 -21.94
N SER A 373 -4.26 15.14 -23.28
CA SER A 373 -5.11 14.22 -24.03
C SER A 373 -4.59 12.78 -24.01
N LYS A 374 -3.40 12.51 -23.44
CA LYS A 374 -2.81 11.17 -23.23
C LYS A 374 -3.20 10.52 -21.93
N VAL A 375 -3.73 11.28 -20.97
CA VAL A 375 -3.94 10.79 -19.61
C VAL A 375 -5.00 9.67 -19.54
N HIS A 376 -5.94 9.60 -20.50
CA HIS A 376 -7.01 8.60 -20.57
C HIS A 376 -7.03 7.74 -21.84
N ARG A 377 -5.93 7.66 -22.58
CA ARG A 377 -6.04 7.16 -23.96
C ARG A 377 -6.49 5.70 -24.04
N PRO A 378 -7.38 5.38 -25.01
CA PRO A 378 -8.06 4.11 -25.16
C PRO A 378 -7.16 2.95 -25.58
#